data_AF-A0A6N4T5G9-F1
#
_entry.id   AF-A0A6N4T5G9-F1
#
_cell.length_a   1.000
_cell.length_b   1.000
_cell.length_c   1.000
_cell.angle_alpha   90.00
_cell.angle_beta   90.00
_cell.angle_gamma   90.00
#
_symmetry.space_group_name_H-M   'P 1'
#
loop_
_entity.id
_entity.type
_entity.pdbx_description
1 polymer ?
#
loop_
_entity_poly.entity_id
_entity_poly.type
_entity_poly.pdbx_seq_one_letter_code
_entity_poly.pdbx_strand_id
1 'polypeptide(L)'
;MPGDAEKLLPSLKVEIDQYWPDLAPRAFLPALIEQESLWKIGATLKTSRELGCGLGQFTRAINADGSTRFDALAETRLLHPSLAGWSWKDCYAVKYQLRAVVIKTHLSDERCSVLLDGPDDVKACAAAIHNGGPGSISKRIKLCDVTPGCDSRKWFSHLERQCPQSRVKVQGYGEDFCTINSRYPSRVFARMPKYEGRL
;
A
#
# COMPACT_ATOMS: atom_id res chain seq x y z
N MET A 1 2.21 17.17 -12.26
CA MET A 1 2.15 16.02 -11.31
C MET A 1 1.81 16.55 -9.92
N PRO A 2 1.31 15.73 -8.96
CA PRO A 2 1.04 16.23 -7.61
C PRO A 2 2.32 16.32 -6.75
N GLY A 3 2.33 17.24 -5.78
CA GLY A 3 3.37 17.32 -4.73
C GLY A 3 4.80 17.34 -5.28
N ASP A 4 5.67 16.56 -4.64
CA ASP A 4 7.09 16.45 -4.97
C ASP A 4 7.39 15.41 -6.08
N ALA A 5 6.37 14.90 -6.79
CA ALA A 5 6.51 13.79 -7.73
C ALA A 5 7.61 14.01 -8.77
N GLU A 6 7.60 15.15 -9.49
CA GLU A 6 8.58 15.42 -10.56
C GLU A 6 10.01 15.42 -10.05
N LYS A 7 10.23 15.91 -8.83
CA LYS A 7 11.55 15.91 -8.18
C LYS A 7 11.99 14.50 -7.77
N LEU A 8 11.06 13.67 -7.33
CA LEU A 8 11.37 12.39 -6.69
C LEU A 8 11.30 11.18 -7.61
N LEU A 9 10.66 11.27 -8.77
CA LEU A 9 10.59 10.17 -9.73
C LEU A 9 11.96 9.60 -10.12
N PRO A 10 13.01 10.40 -10.39
CA PRO A 10 14.34 9.86 -10.65
C PRO A 10 14.91 9.05 -9.46
N SER A 11 14.65 9.48 -8.22
CA SER A 11 15.07 8.72 -7.03
C SER A 11 14.25 7.45 -6.86
N LEU A 12 12.93 7.49 -7.11
CA LEU A 12 12.09 6.30 -7.10
C LEU A 12 12.56 5.30 -8.16
N LYS A 13 12.92 5.77 -9.35
CA LYS A 13 13.47 4.93 -10.42
C LYS A 13 14.71 4.16 -9.95
N VAL A 14 15.66 4.85 -9.30
CA VAL A 14 16.86 4.20 -8.75
C VAL A 14 16.51 3.12 -7.73
N GLU A 15 15.56 3.40 -6.83
CA GLU A 15 15.12 2.42 -5.83
C GLU A 15 14.38 1.23 -6.48
N ILE A 16 13.58 1.45 -7.54
CA ILE A 16 12.95 0.39 -8.35
C ILE A 16 14.02 -0.46 -9.04
N ASP A 17 14.92 0.16 -9.79
CA ASP A 17 15.97 -0.55 -10.53
C ASP A 17 16.87 -1.37 -9.60
N GLN A 18 17.04 -0.94 -8.35
CA GLN A 18 17.85 -1.65 -7.35
C GLN A 18 17.09 -2.80 -6.65
N TYR A 19 15.83 -2.61 -6.28
CA TYR A 19 15.11 -3.54 -5.37
C TYR A 19 13.93 -4.28 -6.01
N TRP A 20 13.50 -3.87 -7.21
CA TRP A 20 12.42 -4.50 -7.96
C TRP A 20 12.55 -4.20 -9.48
N PRO A 21 13.64 -4.64 -10.14
CA PRO A 21 13.99 -4.20 -11.50
C PRO A 21 12.97 -4.60 -12.57
N ASP A 22 12.28 -5.71 -12.36
CA ASP A 22 11.27 -6.31 -13.22
C ASP A 22 9.84 -5.84 -12.93
N LEU A 23 9.66 -4.81 -12.09
CA LEU A 23 8.36 -4.19 -11.84
C LEU A 23 7.67 -3.77 -13.16
N ALA A 24 6.55 -4.42 -13.45
CA ALA A 24 5.65 -4.07 -14.54
C ALA A 24 4.19 -4.00 -14.06
N PRO A 25 3.45 -2.92 -14.40
CA PRO A 25 3.92 -1.67 -15.01
C PRO A 25 4.66 -0.78 -13.99
N ARG A 26 5.72 -0.08 -14.43
CA ARG A 26 6.48 0.85 -13.56
C ARG A 26 5.64 1.99 -12.99
N ALA A 27 4.56 2.37 -13.68
CA ALA A 27 3.60 3.37 -13.23
C ALA A 27 2.86 2.99 -11.94
N PHE A 28 2.92 1.73 -11.49
CA PHE A 28 2.20 1.25 -10.31
C PHE A 28 2.64 1.92 -9.00
N LEU A 29 3.94 1.89 -8.67
CA LEU A 29 4.45 2.49 -7.44
C LEU A 29 4.25 4.01 -7.32
N PRO A 30 4.52 4.83 -8.36
CA PRO A 30 4.28 6.26 -8.23
C PRO A 30 2.78 6.60 -8.10
N ALA A 31 1.89 5.79 -8.70
CA ALA A 31 0.44 5.91 -8.52
C ALA A 31 -0.01 5.53 -7.10
N LEU A 32 0.60 4.50 -6.51
CA LEU A 32 0.39 4.11 -5.12
C LEU A 32 0.84 5.23 -4.16
N ILE A 33 2.02 5.80 -4.37
CA ILE A 33 2.52 6.95 -3.58
C ILE A 33 1.58 8.16 -3.69
N GLU A 34 1.07 8.44 -4.89
CA GLU A 34 0.07 9.50 -5.07
C GLU A 34 -1.21 9.20 -4.26
N GLN A 35 -1.71 7.97 -4.30
CA GLN A 35 -2.90 7.58 -3.55
C GLN A 35 -2.70 7.74 -2.04
N GLU A 36 -1.50 7.47 -1.52
CA GLU A 36 -1.21 7.59 -0.09
C GLU A 36 -1.00 9.03 0.38
N SER A 37 -0.26 9.83 -0.37
CA SER A 37 0.30 11.09 0.14
C SER A 37 0.11 12.29 -0.77
N LEU A 38 -0.45 12.09 -1.97
CA LEU A 38 -0.38 13.06 -3.07
C LEU A 38 1.06 13.53 -3.32
N TRP A 39 2.03 12.63 -3.14
CA TRP A 39 3.46 12.90 -3.26
C TRP A 39 3.99 13.97 -2.32
N LYS A 40 3.35 14.19 -1.16
CA LYS A 40 3.86 15.12 -0.14
C LYS A 40 4.80 14.38 0.79
N ILE A 41 6.09 14.74 0.78
CA ILE A 41 7.11 14.14 1.65
C ILE A 41 6.69 14.19 3.13
N GLY A 42 6.10 15.32 3.55
CA GLY A 42 5.64 15.55 4.93
C GLY A 42 4.18 15.16 5.21
N ALA A 43 3.54 14.36 4.34
CA ALA A 43 2.16 13.92 4.58
C ALA A 43 2.04 13.23 5.94
N THR A 44 1.12 13.72 6.77
CA THR A 44 0.92 13.22 8.14
C THR A 44 -0.53 12.84 8.33
N LEU A 45 -0.77 11.60 8.78
CA LEU A 45 -2.00 11.20 9.44
C LEU A 45 -1.78 11.31 10.95
N LYS A 46 -2.57 12.11 11.65
CA LYS A 46 -2.46 12.21 13.11
C LYS A 46 -3.85 12.21 13.74
N THR A 47 -4.14 11.16 14.48
CA THR A 47 -5.36 11.05 15.31
C THR A 47 -4.97 10.68 16.74
N SER A 48 -5.94 10.54 17.63
CA SER A 48 -5.69 10.01 18.98
C SER A 48 -5.23 8.55 18.98
N ARG A 49 -5.40 7.83 17.88
CA ARG A 49 -5.12 6.38 17.77
C ARG A 49 -4.06 6.02 16.74
N GLU A 50 -3.73 6.93 15.82
CA GLU A 50 -2.88 6.65 14.67
C GLU A 50 -1.92 7.80 14.38
N LEU A 51 -0.68 7.44 14.05
CA LEU A 51 0.32 8.33 13.48
C LEU A 51 0.85 7.70 12.19
N GLY A 52 0.52 8.30 11.05
CA GLY A 52 1.01 7.93 9.73
C GLY A 52 1.99 8.95 9.19
N CYS A 53 3.04 8.48 8.52
CA CYS A 53 4.13 9.32 8.03
C CYS A 53 4.47 9.05 6.56
N GLY A 54 4.52 10.13 5.79
CA GLY A 54 5.26 10.22 4.54
C GLY A 54 4.58 9.66 3.29
N LEU A 55 5.36 9.50 2.23
CA LEU A 55 4.98 9.11 0.89
C LEU A 55 4.16 7.81 0.82
N GLY A 56 4.48 6.85 1.70
CA GLY A 56 3.76 5.57 1.80
C GLY A 56 2.79 5.47 2.97
N GLN A 57 2.59 6.55 3.75
CA GLN A 57 1.75 6.60 4.96
C GLN A 57 2.02 5.43 5.94
N PHE A 58 3.28 5.21 6.30
CA PHE A 58 3.65 4.20 7.28
C PHE A 58 3.08 4.57 8.63
N THR A 59 2.23 3.70 9.17
CA THR A 59 1.37 4.01 10.32
C THR A 59 1.74 3.21 11.55
N ARG A 60 1.76 3.89 12.70
CA ARG A 60 1.72 3.28 14.03
C ARG A 60 0.36 3.55 14.64
N ALA A 61 -0.29 2.49 15.10
CA ALA A 61 -1.55 2.57 15.84
C ALA A 61 -1.31 2.24 17.32
N ILE A 62 -1.95 3.03 18.19
CA ILE A 62 -1.87 2.91 19.64
C ILE A 62 -3.23 2.57 20.23
N ASN A 63 -3.24 1.73 21.25
CA ASN A 63 -4.40 1.39 22.06
C ASN A 63 -4.73 2.55 23.01
N ALA A 64 -5.90 2.49 23.65
CA ALA A 64 -6.35 3.50 24.59
C ALA A 64 -5.46 3.61 25.85
N ASP A 65 -4.78 2.51 26.22
CA ASP A 65 -3.81 2.45 27.32
C ASP A 65 -2.41 2.96 26.93
N GLY A 66 -2.22 3.43 25.70
CA GLY A 66 -0.94 3.90 25.16
C GLY A 66 -0.02 2.81 24.62
N SER A 67 -0.39 1.53 24.74
CA SER A 67 0.40 0.43 24.15
C SER A 67 0.31 0.45 22.62
N THR A 68 1.37 -0.01 21.94
CA THR A 68 1.39 -0.08 20.47
C THR A 68 0.60 -1.30 20.02
N ARG A 69 -0.41 -1.07 19.16
CA ARG A 69 -1.20 -2.15 18.54
C ARG A 69 -0.49 -2.73 17.32
N PHE A 70 0.06 -1.86 16.48
CA PHE A 70 0.97 -2.22 15.39
C PHE A 70 1.84 -1.02 15.01
N ASP A 71 2.98 -1.28 14.39
CA ASP A 71 3.92 -0.25 13.91
C ASP A 71 4.49 -0.67 12.55
N ALA A 72 3.88 -0.17 11.48
CA ALA A 72 4.25 -0.53 10.13
C ALA A 72 5.66 -0.06 9.76
N LEU A 73 6.18 1.01 10.38
CA LEU A 73 7.56 1.46 10.15
C LEU A 73 8.53 0.48 10.81
N ALA A 74 8.27 0.11 12.07
CA ALA A 74 9.10 -0.85 12.80
C ALA A 74 9.14 -2.21 12.10
N GLU A 75 7.99 -2.70 11.61
CA GLU A 75 7.91 -3.92 10.80
C GLU A 75 8.67 -3.80 9.48
N THR A 76 8.48 -2.68 8.75
CA THR A 76 9.11 -2.46 7.44
C THR A 76 10.63 -2.40 7.53
N ARG A 77 11.17 -1.82 8.61
CA ARG A 77 12.61 -1.79 8.88
C ARG A 77 13.25 -3.19 8.91
N LEU A 78 12.49 -4.21 9.33
CA LEU A 78 12.99 -5.58 9.44
C LEU A 78 12.98 -6.32 8.09
N LEU A 79 12.37 -5.76 7.05
CA LEU A 79 12.25 -6.43 5.74
C LEU A 79 13.55 -6.45 4.96
N HIS A 80 14.46 -5.49 5.18
CA HIS A 80 15.73 -5.43 4.47
C HIS A 80 16.80 -4.63 5.23
N PRO A 81 18.09 -5.04 5.25
CA PRO A 81 19.16 -4.36 5.99
C PRO A 81 19.32 -2.87 5.66
N SER A 82 19.03 -2.47 4.42
CA SER A 82 19.10 -1.08 3.97
C SER A 82 18.06 -0.15 4.62
N LEU A 83 17.13 -0.69 5.41
CA LEU A 83 16.11 0.03 6.18
C LEU A 83 16.40 0.01 7.69
N ALA A 84 17.45 -0.70 8.14
CA ALA A 84 17.75 -0.92 9.56
C ALA A 84 17.90 0.38 10.38
N GLY A 85 18.38 1.46 9.77
CA GLY A 85 18.54 2.76 10.41
C GLY A 85 17.26 3.60 10.50
N TRP A 86 16.18 3.19 9.85
CA TRP A 86 14.97 4.00 9.76
C TRP A 86 14.16 3.96 11.06
N SER A 87 13.67 5.13 11.49
CA SER A 87 12.93 5.28 12.74
C SER A 87 11.85 6.34 12.65
N TRP A 88 11.06 6.48 13.71
CA TRP A 88 10.09 7.56 13.84
C TRP A 88 10.74 8.96 13.94
N LYS A 89 12.02 9.07 14.32
CA LYS A 89 12.74 10.36 14.38
C LYS A 89 13.01 10.93 12.99
N ASP A 90 13.14 10.07 12.00
CA ASP A 90 13.50 10.37 10.62
C ASP A 90 12.50 9.75 9.63
N CYS A 91 11.23 9.61 10.05
CA CYS A 91 10.21 8.96 9.23
C CYS A 91 9.98 9.67 7.88
N TYR A 92 10.29 10.97 7.79
CA TYR A 92 10.24 11.76 6.56
C TYR A 92 11.53 11.73 5.71
N ALA A 93 12.53 10.92 6.06
CA ALA A 93 13.73 10.77 5.25
C ALA A 93 13.40 10.12 3.89
N VAL A 94 13.46 10.91 2.80
CA VAL A 94 13.01 10.52 1.45
C VAL A 94 13.60 9.18 1.00
N LYS A 95 14.89 8.95 1.20
CA LYS A 95 15.57 7.70 0.82
C LYS A 95 14.91 6.48 1.47
N TYR A 96 14.62 6.54 2.77
CA TYR A 96 13.95 5.45 3.46
C TYR A 96 12.51 5.29 3.00
N GLN A 97 11.77 6.39 2.82
CA GLN A 97 10.38 6.33 2.38
C GLN A 97 10.21 5.65 1.03
N LEU A 98 10.98 6.07 0.01
CA LEU A 98 10.90 5.51 -1.34
C LEU A 98 11.29 4.03 -1.33
N ARG A 99 12.43 3.71 -0.70
CA ARG A 99 12.91 2.33 -0.59
C ARG A 99 11.91 1.42 0.12
N ALA A 100 11.36 1.89 1.23
CA ALA A 100 10.40 1.14 2.02
C ALA A 100 9.15 0.83 1.21
N VAL A 101 8.64 1.78 0.42
CA VAL A 101 7.50 1.54 -0.48
C VAL A 101 7.84 0.48 -1.52
N VAL A 102 9.01 0.56 -2.18
CA VAL A 102 9.44 -0.43 -3.18
C VAL A 102 9.53 -1.83 -2.56
N ILE A 103 10.31 -1.98 -1.49
CA ILE A 103 10.58 -3.29 -0.88
C ILE A 103 9.30 -3.91 -0.28
N LYS A 104 8.53 -3.15 0.50
CA LYS A 104 7.30 -3.65 1.13
C LYS A 104 6.26 -4.07 0.07
N THR A 105 6.14 -3.29 -1.00
CA THR A 105 5.17 -3.58 -2.07
C THR A 105 5.64 -4.76 -2.91
N HIS A 106 6.94 -4.88 -3.21
CA HIS A 106 7.50 -6.04 -3.92
C HIS A 106 7.19 -7.34 -3.19
N LEU A 107 7.45 -7.42 -1.88
CA LEU A 107 7.11 -8.61 -1.07
C LEU A 107 5.61 -8.91 -1.04
N SER A 108 4.78 -7.87 -1.12
CA SER A 108 3.32 -8.03 -1.22
C SER A 108 2.92 -8.59 -2.59
N ASP A 109 3.59 -8.16 -3.65
CA ASP A 109 3.41 -8.62 -5.02
C ASP A 109 3.81 -10.09 -5.18
N GLU A 110 4.98 -10.49 -4.69
CA GLU A 110 5.43 -11.88 -4.68
C GLU A 110 4.42 -12.78 -3.98
N ARG A 111 3.91 -12.35 -2.82
CA ARG A 111 2.85 -13.07 -2.10
C ARG A 111 1.58 -13.20 -2.93
N CYS A 112 1.17 -12.16 -3.64
CA CYS A 112 -0.04 -12.17 -4.45
C CYS A 112 0.14 -12.98 -5.74
N SER A 113 1.37 -13.07 -6.28
CA SER A 113 1.68 -13.78 -7.53
C SER A 113 1.40 -15.29 -7.46
N VAL A 114 1.47 -15.88 -6.27
CA VAL A 114 1.14 -17.30 -6.06
C VAL A 114 -0.35 -17.53 -5.76
N LEU A 115 -1.11 -16.45 -5.52
CA LEU A 115 -2.52 -16.52 -5.16
C LEU A 115 -3.45 -16.20 -6.34
N LEU A 116 -3.02 -15.34 -7.27
CA LEU A 116 -3.85 -14.77 -8.32
C LEU A 116 -3.31 -15.05 -9.73
N ASP A 117 -4.20 -15.10 -10.71
CA ASP A 117 -3.86 -15.51 -12.08
C ASP A 117 -3.35 -14.38 -12.98
N GLY A 118 -3.89 -13.17 -12.82
CA GLY A 118 -3.63 -12.04 -13.71
C GLY A 118 -2.59 -11.06 -13.14
N PRO A 119 -1.72 -10.46 -13.98
CA PRO A 119 -0.76 -9.45 -13.52
C PRO A 119 -1.46 -8.25 -12.85
N ASP A 120 -2.60 -7.82 -13.39
CA ASP A 120 -3.40 -6.75 -12.80
C ASP A 120 -4.05 -7.18 -11.47
N ASP A 121 -4.50 -8.43 -11.36
CA ASP A 121 -5.04 -8.97 -10.11
C ASP A 121 -3.97 -9.03 -9.01
N VAL A 122 -2.76 -9.44 -9.37
CA VAL A 122 -1.59 -9.45 -8.47
C VAL A 122 -1.28 -8.04 -7.97
N LYS A 123 -1.22 -7.04 -8.85
CA LYS A 123 -0.97 -5.64 -8.47
C LYS A 123 -2.11 -5.08 -7.63
N ALA A 124 -3.35 -5.45 -7.91
CA ALA A 124 -4.49 -5.04 -7.12
C ALA A 124 -4.46 -5.63 -5.70
N CYS A 125 -4.10 -6.91 -5.58
CA CYS A 125 -3.87 -7.55 -4.29
C CYS A 125 -2.71 -6.90 -3.52
N ALA A 126 -1.58 -6.61 -4.17
CA ALA A 126 -0.45 -5.93 -3.53
C ALA A 126 -0.84 -4.53 -3.00
N ALA A 127 -1.59 -3.76 -3.79
CA ALA A 127 -2.13 -2.46 -3.36
C ALA A 127 -3.08 -2.60 -2.16
N ALA A 128 -3.96 -3.61 -2.17
CA ALA A 128 -4.85 -3.88 -1.05
C ALA A 128 -4.11 -4.35 0.21
N ILE A 129 -3.00 -5.10 0.07
CA ILE A 129 -2.10 -5.45 1.18
C ILE A 129 -1.43 -4.20 1.73
N HIS A 130 -0.96 -3.28 0.89
CA HIS A 130 -0.34 -2.05 1.35
C HIS A 130 -1.29 -1.23 2.25
N ASN A 131 -2.56 -1.14 1.84
CA ASN A 131 -3.60 -0.40 2.56
C ASN A 131 -4.17 -1.12 3.79
N GLY A 132 -4.47 -2.43 3.68
CA GLY A 132 -5.26 -3.17 4.69
C GLY A 132 -4.54 -4.37 5.31
N GLY A 133 -3.30 -4.62 4.92
CA GLY A 133 -2.49 -5.75 5.38
C GLY A 133 -2.89 -7.10 4.76
N PRO A 134 -1.99 -8.11 4.85
CA PRO A 134 -2.18 -9.41 4.21
C PRO A 134 -3.33 -10.24 4.79
N GLY A 135 -3.67 -10.02 6.07
CA GLY A 135 -4.78 -10.72 6.71
C GLY A 135 -6.14 -10.40 6.08
N SER A 136 -6.28 -9.25 5.40
CA SER A 136 -7.48 -8.91 4.65
C SER A 136 -7.68 -9.82 3.43
N ILE A 137 -6.59 -10.14 2.72
CA ILE A 137 -6.59 -11.00 1.53
C ILE A 137 -7.02 -12.42 1.88
N SER A 138 -6.44 -13.02 2.92
CA SER A 138 -6.80 -14.38 3.33
C SER A 138 -8.28 -14.51 3.71
N LYS A 139 -8.87 -13.47 4.30
CA LYS A 139 -10.31 -13.45 4.62
C LYS A 139 -11.17 -13.29 3.36
N ARG A 140 -10.76 -12.44 2.41
CA ARG A 140 -11.43 -12.28 1.11
C ARG A 140 -11.46 -13.59 0.33
N ILE A 141 -10.34 -14.31 0.26
CA ILE A 141 -10.23 -15.61 -0.41
C ILE A 141 -11.21 -16.61 0.21
N LYS A 142 -11.15 -16.79 1.54
CA LYS A 142 -12.07 -17.72 2.25
C LYS A 142 -13.54 -17.42 2.01
N LEU A 143 -13.91 -16.13 1.99
CA LEU A 143 -15.28 -15.72 1.70
C LEU A 143 -15.65 -15.97 0.24
N CYS A 144 -14.72 -15.71 -0.70
CA CYS A 144 -14.91 -15.97 -2.12
C CYS A 144 -15.11 -17.45 -2.42
N ASP A 145 -14.31 -18.34 -1.81
CA ASP A 145 -14.37 -19.79 -2.02
C ASP A 145 -15.76 -20.39 -1.70
N VAL A 146 -16.53 -19.76 -0.81
CA VAL A 146 -17.88 -20.18 -0.43
C VAL A 146 -18.99 -19.33 -1.06
N THR A 147 -18.63 -18.35 -1.89
CA THR A 147 -19.59 -17.45 -2.55
C THR A 147 -19.85 -17.93 -3.99
N PRO A 148 -21.09 -18.29 -4.35
CA PRO A 148 -21.42 -18.71 -5.71
C PRO A 148 -20.99 -17.67 -6.76
N GLY A 149 -20.28 -18.13 -7.79
CA GLY A 149 -19.78 -17.28 -8.88
C GLY A 149 -18.58 -16.40 -8.53
N CYS A 150 -17.95 -16.59 -7.37
CA CYS A 150 -16.72 -15.91 -7.00
C CYS A 150 -15.49 -16.77 -7.36
N ASP A 151 -14.51 -16.16 -8.01
CA ASP A 151 -13.22 -16.76 -8.36
C ASP A 151 -12.16 -16.15 -7.45
N SER A 152 -11.64 -16.93 -6.50
CA SER A 152 -10.69 -16.43 -5.50
C SER A 152 -9.29 -16.17 -6.07
N ARG A 153 -9.06 -16.52 -7.34
CA ARG A 153 -7.83 -16.22 -8.09
C ARG A 153 -7.92 -14.91 -8.87
N LYS A 154 -9.05 -14.20 -8.81
CA LYS A 154 -9.27 -12.91 -9.46
C LYS A 154 -9.59 -11.81 -8.45
N TRP A 155 -9.01 -10.63 -8.64
CA TRP A 155 -9.33 -9.47 -7.82
C TRP A 155 -10.60 -8.79 -8.31
N PHE A 156 -10.60 -8.33 -9.56
CA PHE A 156 -11.65 -7.49 -10.11
C PHE A 156 -12.94 -8.28 -10.30
N SER A 157 -14.07 -7.67 -9.91
CA SER A 157 -15.38 -8.33 -9.86
C SER A 157 -15.52 -9.55 -8.94
N HIS A 158 -14.45 -9.95 -8.24
CA HIS A 158 -14.44 -11.11 -7.35
C HIS A 158 -13.97 -10.72 -5.93
N LEU A 159 -12.68 -10.84 -5.60
CA LEU A 159 -12.19 -10.57 -4.24
C LEU A 159 -12.49 -9.16 -3.73
N GLU A 160 -12.56 -8.15 -4.61
CA GLU A 160 -12.91 -6.79 -4.20
C GLU A 160 -14.33 -6.69 -3.59
N ARG A 161 -15.24 -7.58 -3.99
CA ARG A 161 -16.61 -7.67 -3.45
C ARG A 161 -16.67 -8.41 -2.10
N GLN A 162 -15.65 -9.18 -1.76
CA GLN A 162 -15.61 -10.08 -0.60
C GLN A 162 -15.00 -9.46 0.64
N CYS A 163 -15.48 -8.28 0.99
CA CYS A 163 -14.81 -7.44 1.96
C CYS A 163 -15.04 -7.85 3.44
N PRO A 164 -13.98 -8.14 4.22
CA PRO A 164 -14.08 -8.58 5.61
C PRO A 164 -14.04 -7.44 6.65
N GLN A 165 -13.81 -6.18 6.23
CA GLN A 165 -13.69 -5.04 7.16
C GLN A 165 -15.05 -4.49 7.59
N SER A 166 -15.03 -3.64 8.62
CA SER A 166 -16.21 -2.91 9.10
C SER A 166 -16.81 -2.02 8.00
N ARG A 167 -18.14 -2.03 7.91
CA ARG A 167 -18.96 -1.14 7.06
C ARG A 167 -19.45 0.11 7.80
N VAL A 168 -18.98 0.34 9.03
CA VAL A 168 -19.26 1.57 9.77
C VAL A 168 -18.36 2.68 9.25
N LYS A 169 -18.96 3.82 8.88
CA LYS A 169 -18.22 5.00 8.42
C LYS A 169 -17.20 5.45 9.46
N VAL A 170 -15.99 5.74 9.01
CA VAL A 170 -14.91 6.18 9.89
C VAL A 170 -14.81 7.69 9.85
N GLN A 171 -14.89 8.33 11.02
CA GLN A 171 -14.69 9.77 11.16
C GLN A 171 -13.30 10.16 10.64
N GLY A 172 -13.24 11.19 9.79
CA GLY A 172 -12.01 11.66 9.14
C GLY A 172 -11.76 11.10 7.74
N TYR A 173 -12.32 9.95 7.39
CA TYR A 173 -12.13 9.34 6.05
C TYR A 173 -13.35 9.49 5.13
N GLY A 174 -14.54 9.73 5.69
CA GLY A 174 -15.79 9.88 4.92
C GLY A 174 -16.35 8.57 4.33
N GLU A 175 -15.59 7.49 4.41
CA GLU A 175 -15.92 6.14 3.98
C GLU A 175 -15.72 5.14 5.13
N ASP A 176 -16.30 3.95 4.98
CA ASP A 176 -16.00 2.81 5.84
C ASP A 176 -14.73 2.07 5.39
N PHE A 177 -14.08 1.35 6.30
CA PHE A 177 -12.83 0.62 5.99
C PHE A 177 -12.99 -0.42 4.88
N CYS A 178 -14.19 -0.97 4.74
CA CYS A 178 -14.48 -1.93 3.71
C CYS A 178 -14.47 -1.29 2.31
N THR A 179 -15.15 -0.17 2.15
CA THR A 179 -15.13 0.63 0.92
C THR A 179 -13.72 1.13 0.61
N ILE A 180 -13.01 1.65 1.62
CA ILE A 180 -11.63 2.16 1.46
C ILE A 180 -10.73 1.07 0.88
N ASN A 181 -10.66 -0.10 1.52
CA ASN A 181 -9.74 -1.16 1.11
C ASN A 181 -10.14 -1.79 -0.23
N SER A 182 -11.44 -2.00 -0.46
CA SER A 182 -11.91 -2.64 -1.69
C SER A 182 -11.69 -1.77 -2.92
N ARG A 183 -11.85 -0.44 -2.80
CA ARG A 183 -11.64 0.51 -3.90
C ARG A 183 -10.20 1.00 -4.03
N TYR A 184 -9.35 0.73 -3.05
CA TYR A 184 -7.97 1.20 -3.04
C TYR A 184 -7.21 0.81 -4.33
N PRO A 185 -7.26 -0.46 -4.81
CA PRO A 185 -6.60 -0.82 -6.05
C PRO A 185 -7.08 -0.02 -7.27
N SER A 186 -8.38 0.09 -7.48
CA SER A 186 -8.92 0.86 -8.61
C SER A 186 -8.51 2.34 -8.55
N ARG A 187 -8.35 2.91 -7.35
CA ARG A 187 -7.83 4.28 -7.15
C ARG A 187 -6.35 4.41 -7.53
N VAL A 188 -5.54 3.40 -7.24
CA VAL A 188 -4.14 3.35 -7.69
C VAL A 188 -4.11 3.24 -9.21
N PHE A 189 -4.85 2.30 -9.79
CA PHE A 189 -4.90 2.08 -11.24
C PHE A 189 -5.32 3.33 -12.01
N ALA A 190 -6.33 4.05 -11.51
CA ALA A 190 -6.80 5.31 -12.11
C ALA A 190 -5.73 6.44 -12.12
N ARG A 191 -4.67 6.32 -11.31
CA ARG A 191 -3.56 7.30 -11.25
C ARG A 191 -2.38 6.92 -12.13
N MET A 192 -2.27 5.66 -12.53
CA MET A 192 -1.14 5.15 -13.33
C MET A 192 -0.90 5.91 -14.64
N PRO A 193 -1.92 6.33 -15.42
CA PRO A 193 -1.67 6.99 -16.71
C PRO A 193 -0.76 8.22 -16.64
N LYS A 194 -0.73 8.95 -15.52
CA LYS A 194 0.13 10.13 -15.32
C LYS A 194 1.63 9.79 -15.30
N TYR A 195 1.97 8.54 -15.01
CA TYR A 195 3.34 8.07 -14.76
C TYR A 195 3.88 7.17 -15.87
N GLU A 196 3.07 6.85 -16.89
CA GLU A 196 3.51 6.04 -18.02
C GLU A 196 4.67 6.72 -18.77
N GLY A 197 5.75 5.97 -19.03
CA GLY A 197 6.96 6.48 -19.67
C GLY A 197 7.82 7.42 -18.83
N ARG A 198 7.58 7.53 -17.51
CA ARG A 198 8.30 8.46 -16.60
C ARG A 198 9.30 7.77 -15.66
N LEU A 199 9.47 6.45 -15.76
CA LEU A 199 10.33 5.59 -14.91
C LEU A 199 11.05 4.49 -15.72
#